data_AF-A0A7L5ZGI1-F1
#
_entry.id   AF-A0A7L5ZGI1-F1
#
_cell.length_a   1.000
_cell.length_b   1.000
_cell.length_c   1.000
_cell.angle_alpha   90.00
_cell.angle_beta   90.00
_cell.angle_gamma   90.00
#
_symmetry.space_group_name_H-M   'P 1'
#
loop_
_entity.id
_entity.type
_entity.pdbx_description
1 polymer ?
#
loop_
_entity_poly.entity_id
_entity_poly.type
_entity_poly.pdbx_seq_one_letter_code
_entity_poly.pdbx_strand_id
1 'polypeptide(L)'
;MRTGTVSVEGVDASTKVTDGSSHAVSAHGVFVVLTLTWQPSSKPLPTAEGTVVASDGRRYTGGSPVTGSCSTTQPTLRIRCQQVFELPGDALVGARLELPADPSGRTEGDQVAQVDLGIDDSQAAALRARTDELTIRRSAPAGPA
;
A
#
# COMPACT_ATOMS: atom_id res chain seq x y z
N MET A 1 3.37 -10.48 -18.81
CA MET A 1 3.07 -9.24 -19.58
C MET A 1 3.13 -8.08 -18.59
N ARG A 2 3.86 -7.00 -18.87
CA ARG A 2 4.00 -5.87 -17.92
C ARG A 2 2.73 -5.01 -17.93
N THR A 3 1.98 -5.00 -16.82
CA THR A 3 0.70 -4.29 -16.69
C THR A 3 0.83 -2.82 -16.32
N GLY A 4 1.99 -2.44 -15.76
CA GLY A 4 2.33 -1.05 -15.48
C GLY A 4 3.68 -0.91 -14.78
N THR A 5 3.88 0.25 -14.18
CA THR A 5 5.01 0.55 -13.29
C THR A 5 4.45 1.04 -11.97
N VAL A 6 4.98 0.49 -10.88
CA VAL A 6 4.65 0.86 -9.52
C VAL A 6 5.92 1.17 -8.74
N SER A 7 5.89 2.20 -7.91
CA SER A 7 6.91 2.51 -6.93
C SER A 7 6.26 2.87 -5.59
N VAL A 8 6.90 2.47 -4.50
CA VAL A 8 6.54 2.89 -3.15
C VAL A 8 7.32 4.17 -2.86
N GLU A 9 6.62 5.28 -2.68
CA GLU A 9 7.22 6.59 -2.41
C GLU A 9 7.30 6.89 -0.91
N GLY A 10 6.53 6.18 -0.09
CA GLY A 10 6.49 6.41 1.34
C GLY A 10 5.73 5.33 2.09
N VAL A 11 6.17 5.11 3.32
CA VAL A 11 5.59 4.18 4.28
C VAL A 11 5.30 4.97 5.54
N ASP A 12 4.01 5.09 5.87
CA ASP A 12 3.57 5.67 7.15
C ASP A 12 2.81 4.59 7.94
N ALA A 13 2.82 4.73 9.27
CA ALA A 13 2.04 3.86 10.13
C ALA A 13 1.44 4.63 11.30
N SER A 14 0.31 4.13 11.81
CA SER A 14 -0.35 4.64 13.01
C SER A 14 -1.36 3.63 13.52
N THR A 15 -1.73 3.77 14.79
CA THR A 15 -2.88 3.05 15.37
C THR A 15 -4.23 3.65 14.95
N LYS A 16 -4.25 4.79 14.23
CA LYS A 16 -5.48 5.48 13.82
C LYS A 16 -5.44 5.92 12.36
N VAL A 17 -6.53 5.70 11.64
CA VAL A 17 -6.69 6.10 10.23
C VAL A 17 -8.09 6.65 9.96
N THR A 18 -8.21 7.61 9.05
CA THR A 18 -9.48 8.12 8.53
C THR A 18 -9.42 8.25 7.00
N ASP A 19 -10.56 8.14 6.33
CA ASP A 19 -10.72 8.48 4.90
C ASP A 19 -11.00 9.97 4.67
N GLY A 20 -10.91 10.80 5.71
CA GLY A 20 -11.30 12.20 5.69
C GLY A 20 -12.75 12.44 6.12
N SER A 21 -13.47 11.39 6.55
CA SER A 21 -14.70 11.53 7.33
C SER A 21 -14.41 11.96 8.78
N SER A 22 -15.46 12.32 9.51
CA SER A 22 -15.38 12.74 10.92
C SER A 22 -15.06 11.61 11.90
N HIS A 23 -14.91 10.35 11.44
CA HIS A 23 -14.70 9.19 12.30
C HIS A 23 -13.45 8.43 11.89
N ALA A 24 -12.40 8.55 12.69
CA ALA A 24 -11.22 7.70 12.56
C ALA A 24 -11.48 6.30 13.11
N VAL A 25 -10.87 5.31 12.47
CA VAL A 25 -10.87 3.92 12.91
C VAL A 25 -9.56 3.64 13.65
N SER A 26 -9.65 2.81 14.70
CA SER A 26 -8.50 2.37 15.48
C SER A 26 -8.10 0.96 15.09
N ALA A 27 -6.80 0.71 14.96
CA ALA A 27 -6.24 -0.60 14.68
C ALA A 27 -6.17 -1.47 15.95
N HIS A 28 -6.25 -2.79 15.76
CA HIS A 28 -5.82 -3.79 16.74
C HIS A 28 -4.29 -3.96 16.73
N GLY A 29 -3.64 -3.69 15.59
CA GLY A 29 -2.19 -3.60 15.45
C GLY A 29 -1.76 -2.18 15.07
N VAL A 30 -1.20 -2.05 13.87
CA VAL A 30 -0.93 -0.77 13.22
C VAL A 30 -1.53 -0.75 11.83
N PHE A 31 -2.11 0.37 11.44
CA PHE A 31 -2.33 0.66 10.03
C PHE A 31 -0.99 1.02 9.40
N VAL A 32 -0.67 0.42 8.27
CA VAL A 32 0.42 0.82 7.38
C VAL A 32 -0.20 1.39 6.11
N VAL A 33 0.15 2.64 5.83
CA VAL A 33 -0.30 3.37 4.65
C VAL A 33 0.89 3.48 3.70
N LEU A 34 0.79 2.76 2.58
CA LEU A 34 1.78 2.81 1.52
C LEU A 34 1.36 3.88 0.51
N THR A 35 2.19 4.90 0.34
CA THR A 35 2.05 5.83 -0.77
C THR A 35 2.71 5.21 -1.99
N LEU A 36 1.92 5.04 -3.04
CA LEU A 36 2.36 4.47 -4.31
C LEU A 36 2.29 5.51 -5.43
N THR A 37 3.21 5.39 -6.37
CA THR A 37 3.05 5.94 -7.71
C THR A 37 2.70 4.80 -8.66
N TRP A 38 1.65 4.97 -9.46
CA TRP A 38 1.18 3.99 -10.44
C TRP A 38 1.04 4.59 -11.82
N GLN A 39 1.49 3.84 -12.83
CA GLN A 39 1.25 4.13 -14.23
C GLN A 39 0.97 2.82 -14.99
N PRO A 40 -0.26 2.62 -15.50
CA PRO A 40 -0.57 1.46 -16.32
C PRO A 40 0.14 1.53 -17.67
N SER A 41 0.41 0.38 -18.30
CA SER A 41 1.22 0.33 -19.53
C SER A 41 0.41 0.46 -20.83
N SER A 42 -0.76 -0.19 -20.92
CA SER A 42 -1.43 -0.40 -22.22
C SER A 42 -2.92 -0.09 -22.23
N LYS A 43 -3.63 -0.30 -21.12
CA LYS A 43 -5.06 -0.02 -21.00
C LYS A 43 -5.39 0.57 -19.64
N PRO A 44 -6.56 1.21 -19.49
CA PRO A 44 -6.93 1.81 -18.22
C PRO A 44 -7.10 0.73 -17.15
N LEU A 45 -6.31 0.81 -16.08
CA LEU A 45 -6.32 -0.17 -14.98
C LEU A 45 -5.97 0.49 -13.64
N PRO A 46 -6.55 0.02 -12.52
CA PRO A 46 -6.05 0.33 -11.20
C PRO A 46 -4.78 -0.47 -10.90
N THR A 47 -4.09 -0.13 -9.81
CA THR A 47 -3.13 -1.07 -9.19
C THR A 47 -3.88 -2.30 -8.69
N ALA A 48 -3.26 -3.48 -8.74
CA ALA A 48 -3.76 -4.62 -8.00
C ALA A 48 -3.76 -4.36 -6.50
N GLU A 49 -4.65 -5.04 -5.78
CA GLU A 49 -4.61 -5.07 -4.33
C GLU A 49 -3.31 -5.77 -3.88
N GLY A 50 -2.52 -5.08 -3.08
CA GLY A 50 -1.26 -5.62 -2.59
C GLY A 50 -1.43 -6.66 -1.48
N THR A 51 -0.36 -7.38 -1.22
CA THR A 51 -0.19 -8.16 0.01
C THR A 51 1.10 -7.72 0.69
N VAL A 52 1.03 -7.30 1.94
CA VAL A 52 2.24 -7.13 2.75
C VAL A 52 2.67 -8.50 3.26
N VAL A 53 3.93 -8.86 3.01
CA VAL A 53 4.54 -10.10 3.47
C VAL A 53 5.63 -9.75 4.47
N ALA A 54 5.47 -10.22 5.70
CA ALA A 54 6.47 -10.08 6.74
C ALA A 54 7.70 -10.96 6.45
N SER A 55 8.82 -10.65 7.10
CA SER A 55 10.07 -11.41 6.98
C SER A 55 9.94 -12.88 7.42
N ASP A 56 8.99 -13.18 8.30
CA ASP A 56 8.63 -14.53 8.74
C ASP A 56 7.65 -15.27 7.81
N GLY A 57 7.22 -14.63 6.72
CA GLY A 57 6.31 -15.19 5.72
C GLY A 57 4.82 -14.99 6.01
N ARG A 58 4.42 -14.41 7.15
CA ARG A 58 3.02 -14.00 7.39
C ARG A 58 2.56 -13.02 6.31
N ARG A 59 1.31 -13.16 5.88
CA ARG A 59 0.72 -12.40 4.76
C ARG A 59 -0.48 -11.58 5.24
N TYR A 60 -0.52 -10.32 4.86
CA TYR A 60 -1.55 -9.37 5.23
C TYR A 60 -2.12 -8.73 3.96
N THR A 61 -3.39 -8.98 3.68
CA THR A 61 -4.16 -8.45 2.54
C THR A 61 -5.14 -7.37 3.01
N GLY A 62 -5.79 -6.66 2.08
CA GLY A 62 -6.67 -5.51 2.33
C GLY A 62 -7.93 -5.81 3.14
N GLY A 63 -7.75 -5.98 4.45
CA GLY A 63 -8.80 -6.05 5.47
C GLY A 63 -8.91 -4.78 6.31
N SER A 64 -8.33 -3.66 5.86
CA SER A 64 -8.48 -2.39 6.55
C SER A 64 -9.94 -1.91 6.46
N PRO A 65 -10.55 -1.43 7.56
CA PRO A 65 -11.88 -0.82 7.54
C PRO A 65 -11.93 0.47 6.70
N VAL A 66 -10.76 1.01 6.34
CA VAL A 66 -10.62 2.14 5.44
C VAL A 66 -10.01 1.69 4.12
N THR A 67 -10.71 2.00 3.02
CA THR A 67 -10.26 1.74 1.65
C THR A 67 -9.13 2.68 1.26
N GLY A 68 -8.12 2.15 0.57
CA GLY A 68 -7.11 2.96 -0.12
C GLY A 68 -7.71 3.82 -1.24
N SER A 69 -6.85 4.62 -1.87
CA SER A 69 -7.26 5.60 -2.90
C SER A 69 -6.82 5.25 -4.32
N CYS A 70 -6.20 4.08 -4.52
CA CYS A 70 -5.76 3.66 -5.85
C CYS A 70 -6.95 3.29 -6.74
N SER A 71 -7.09 4.00 -7.85
CA SER A 71 -8.22 3.89 -8.79
C SER A 71 -7.74 3.69 -10.22
N THR A 72 -8.68 3.32 -11.11
CA THR A 72 -8.41 3.15 -12.54
C THR A 72 -7.81 4.42 -13.14
N THR A 73 -6.69 4.27 -13.85
CA THR A 73 -5.95 5.38 -14.46
C THR A 73 -5.59 5.06 -15.92
N GLN A 74 -5.48 6.08 -16.77
CA GLN A 74 -5.07 5.92 -18.18
C GLN A 74 -3.55 5.65 -18.29
N PRO A 75 -3.07 4.88 -19.29
CA PRO A 75 -1.63 4.57 -19.42
C PRO A 75 -0.68 5.77 -19.54
N THR A 76 -1.19 6.89 -20.06
CA THR A 76 -0.45 8.14 -20.24
C THR A 76 -0.40 9.00 -18.98
N LEU A 77 -1.08 8.60 -17.91
CA LEU A 77 -1.17 9.33 -16.66
C LEU A 77 -0.53 8.51 -15.54
N ARG A 78 0.31 9.21 -14.77
CA ARG A 78 0.89 8.68 -13.54
C ARG A 78 0.11 9.26 -12.37
N ILE A 79 -0.32 8.42 -11.45
CA ILE A 79 -1.04 8.85 -10.24
C ILE A 79 -0.25 8.50 -8.99
N ARG A 80 -0.34 9.38 -8.00
CA ARG A 80 0.00 9.08 -6.61
C ARG A 80 -1.28 8.63 -5.90
N CYS A 81 -1.24 7.46 -5.27
CA CYS A 81 -2.37 6.90 -4.54
C CYS A 81 -1.89 6.16 -3.28
N GLN A 82 -2.81 5.66 -2.48
CA GLN A 82 -2.48 4.96 -1.23
C GLN A 82 -3.15 3.59 -1.15
N GLN A 83 -2.42 2.61 -0.63
CA GLN A 83 -2.95 1.33 -0.16
C GLN A 83 -2.79 1.25 1.36
N VAL A 84 -3.75 0.62 2.03
CA VAL A 84 -3.82 0.57 3.49
C VAL A 84 -3.88 -0.88 3.94
N PHE A 85 -3.04 -1.23 4.90
CA PHE A 85 -2.94 -2.56 5.48
C PHE A 85 -3.05 -2.44 6.99
N GLU A 86 -3.60 -3.46 7.64
CA GLU A 86 -3.48 -3.61 9.08
C GLU A 86 -2.65 -4.85 9.39
N LEU A 87 -1.65 -4.69 10.24
CA LEU A 87 -0.76 -5.76 10.66
C LEU A 87 -0.28 -5.54 12.08
N PRO A 88 0.13 -6.61 12.79
CA PRO A 88 0.84 -6.48 14.05
C PRO A 88 2.13 -5.67 13.87
N GLY A 89 2.51 -4.89 14.88
CA GLY A 89 3.72 -4.08 14.81
C GLY A 89 4.98 -4.92 14.54
N ASP A 90 5.06 -6.14 15.08
CA ASP A 90 6.22 -7.03 14.89
C ASP A 90 6.48 -7.44 13.43
N ALA A 91 5.46 -7.36 12.57
CA ALA A 91 5.51 -7.73 11.17
C ALA A 91 6.13 -6.65 10.26
N LEU A 92 6.48 -5.47 10.78
CA LEU A 92 7.03 -4.35 10.00
C LEU A 92 8.46 -4.57 9.50
N VAL A 93 9.34 -5.17 10.31
CA VAL A 93 10.78 -5.24 10.00
C VAL A 93 11.01 -6.20 8.85
N GLY A 94 11.65 -5.70 7.79
CA GLY A 94 11.90 -6.46 6.56
C GLY A 94 10.62 -6.81 5.78
N ALA A 95 9.51 -6.11 6.04
CA ALA A 95 8.28 -6.32 5.29
C ALA A 95 8.44 -5.92 3.82
N ARG A 96 7.77 -6.66 2.94
CA ARG A 96 7.73 -6.37 1.51
C ARG A 96 6.29 -6.30 1.01
N LEU A 97 6.05 -5.49 -0.02
CA LEU A 97 4.81 -5.44 -0.76
C LEU A 97 4.88 -6.41 -1.95
N GLU A 98 3.90 -7.30 -2.05
CA GLU A 98 3.66 -8.13 -3.23
C GLU A 98 2.47 -7.58 -4.01
N LEU A 99 2.66 -7.26 -5.29
CA LEU A 99 1.62 -6.75 -6.19
C LEU A 99 1.46 -7.70 -7.39
N PRO A 100 0.32 -8.40 -7.50
CA PRO A 100 -0.01 -9.17 -8.69
C PRO A 100 -0.11 -8.28 -9.93
N ALA A 101 0.22 -8.84 -11.09
CA ALA A 101 0.06 -8.13 -12.35
C ALA A 101 -1.43 -7.91 -12.70
N ASP A 102 -2.30 -8.86 -12.32
CA ASP A 102 -3.75 -8.78 -12.54
C ASP A 102 -4.44 -8.08 -11.36
N PRO A 103 -5.18 -6.99 -11.59
CA PRO A 103 -5.92 -6.31 -10.52
C PRO A 103 -7.12 -7.08 -9.99
N SER A 104 -7.57 -8.14 -10.66
CA SER A 104 -8.63 -9.03 -10.16
C SER A 104 -8.16 -9.97 -9.05
N GLY A 105 -6.85 -10.01 -8.77
CA GLY A 105 -6.26 -10.78 -7.67
C GLY A 105 -5.12 -11.67 -8.14
N ARG A 106 -4.61 -12.49 -7.22
CA ARG A 106 -3.54 -13.45 -7.50
C ARG A 106 -4.11 -14.82 -7.89
N THR A 107 -3.81 -15.27 -9.09
CA THR A 107 -3.98 -16.65 -9.56
C THR A 107 -2.62 -17.37 -9.57
N GLU A 108 -2.63 -18.70 -9.46
CA GLU A 108 -1.42 -19.50 -9.60
C GLU A 108 -0.76 -19.27 -10.97
N GLY A 109 0.55 -18.99 -10.98
CA GLY A 109 1.30 -18.64 -12.19
C GLY A 109 1.38 -17.15 -12.51
N ASP A 110 0.71 -16.29 -11.75
CA ASP A 110 0.77 -14.84 -11.98
C ASP A 110 2.15 -14.24 -11.71
N GLN A 111 2.52 -13.27 -12.55
CA GLN A 111 3.68 -12.43 -12.29
C GLN A 111 3.36 -11.48 -11.12
N VAL A 112 4.24 -11.47 -10.12
CA VAL A 112 4.11 -10.65 -8.91
C VAL A 112 5.32 -9.75 -8.80
N ALA A 113 5.09 -8.44 -8.71
CA ALA A 113 6.13 -7.49 -8.34
C ALA A 113 6.36 -7.57 -6.83
N GLN A 114 7.62 -7.63 -6.41
CA GLN A 114 8.01 -7.56 -5.00
C GLN A 114 8.76 -6.27 -4.77
N VAL A 115 8.31 -5.47 -3.80
CA VAL A 115 8.94 -4.21 -3.41
C VAL A 115 9.31 -4.30 -1.94
N ASP A 116 10.61 -4.20 -1.64
CA ASP A 116 11.07 -4.05 -0.27
C ASP A 116 10.59 -2.69 0.28
N LEU A 117 9.96 -2.70 1.45
CA LEU A 117 9.50 -1.47 2.09
C LEU A 117 10.64 -0.71 2.79
N GLY A 118 11.82 -1.32 2.91
CA GLY A 118 13.02 -0.72 3.46
C GLY A 118 12.83 -0.32 4.92
N ILE A 119 12.09 -1.13 5.69
CA ILE A 119 11.80 -0.88 7.11
C ILE A 119 12.77 -1.71 7.95
N ASP A 120 13.77 -1.03 8.51
CA ASP A 120 14.65 -1.59 9.53
C ASP A 120 14.05 -1.52 10.95
N ASP A 121 14.78 -2.02 11.95
CA ASP A 121 14.34 -2.01 13.35
C ASP A 121 14.05 -0.60 13.89
N SER A 122 14.88 0.38 13.52
CA SER A 122 14.76 1.76 14.00
C SER A 122 13.53 2.44 13.40
N GLN A 123 13.29 2.23 12.11
CA GLN A 123 12.11 2.72 11.41
C GLN A 123 10.86 2.02 11.93
N ALA A 124 10.90 0.70 12.14
CA ALA A 124 9.77 -0.03 12.69
C ALA A 124 9.41 0.46 14.11
N ALA A 125 10.40 0.74 14.96
CA ALA A 125 10.16 1.32 16.28
C ALA A 125 9.50 2.71 16.17
N ALA A 126 10.01 3.58 15.29
CA ALA A 126 9.44 4.89 15.06
C ALA A 126 8.00 4.83 14.53
N LEU A 127 7.72 3.92 13.59
CA LEU A 127 6.40 3.69 13.01
C LEU A 127 5.39 3.16 14.04
N ARG A 128 5.81 2.23 14.92
CA ARG A 128 4.96 1.71 16.01
C ARG A 128 4.63 2.76 17.06
N ALA A 129 5.53 3.71 17.29
CA ALA A 129 5.33 4.77 18.28
C ALA A 129 4.35 5.87 17.82
N ARG A 130 4.01 5.92 16.53
CA ARG A 130 3.10 6.94 15.99
C ARG A 130 1.65 6.64 16.39
N THR A 131 1.03 7.63 17.01
CA THR A 131 -0.38 7.58 17.43
C THR A 131 -1.24 8.65 16.75
N ASP A 132 -0.62 9.52 15.96
CA ASP A 132 -1.29 10.58 15.22
C ASP A 132 -2.20 9.97 14.15
N GLU A 133 -3.37 10.55 13.97
CA GLU A 133 -4.32 10.08 12.96
C GLU A 133 -3.76 10.25 11.54
N LEU A 134 -3.74 9.16 10.77
CA LEU A 134 -3.40 9.21 9.35
C LEU A 134 -4.66 9.44 8.50
N THR A 135 -4.66 10.50 7.70
CA THR A 135 -5.71 10.73 6.70
C THR A 135 -5.34 10.11 5.37
N ILE A 136 -6.16 9.18 4.87
CA ILE A 136 -6.04 8.64 3.52
C ILE A 136 -6.36 9.76 2.52
N ARG A 137 -5.37 10.04 1.69
CA ARG A 137 -5.45 11.06 0.65
C ARG A 137 -6.06 10.45 -0.60
N ARG A 138 -6.92 11.22 -1.25
CA ARG A 138 -7.42 10.89 -2.60
C ARG A 138 -6.24 10.74 -3.56
N SER A 139 -6.45 9.95 -4.61
CA SER A 139 -5.48 9.88 -5.70
C SER A 139 -5.32 11.25 -6.35
N ALA A 140 -4.09 11.54 -6.77
CA ALA A 140 -3.74 12.78 -7.44
C ALA A 140 -2.75 12.48 -8.57
N PRO A 141 -2.66 13.33 -9.61
CA PRO A 141 -1.57 13.23 -10.58
C PRO A 141 -0.22 13.26 -9.85
N ALA A 142 0.64 12.28 -10.11
CA ALA A 142 2.05 12.41 -9.82
C ALA A 142 2.67 13.19 -10.98
N GLY A 143 3.59 14.12 -10.70
CA GLY A 143 4.27 14.90 -11.74
C GLY A 143 4.95 14.04 -12.82
N PRO A 144 5.55 14.67 -13.84
CA PRO A 144 6.26 13.93 -14.88
C PRO A 144 7.36 13.05 -14.29
N ALA A 145 7.64 11.95 -14.99
CA ALA A 145 8.57 10.90 -14.61
C ALA A 145 10.03 11.33 -14.55
#